data_AF-A0AAE1N7V6-F1
#
_entry.id   AF-A0AAE1N7V6-F1
#
_cell.length_a   1.000
_cell.length_b   1.000
_cell.length_c   1.000
_cell.angle_alpha   90.00
_cell.angle_beta   90.00
_cell.angle_gamma   90.00
#
_symmetry.space_group_name_H-M   'P 1'
#
loop_
_entity.id
_entity.type
_entity.pdbx_description
1 polymer ?
#
loop_
_entity_poly.entity_id
_entity_poly.type
_entity_poly.pdbx_seq_one_letter_code
_entity_poly.pdbx_strand_id
1 'polypeptide(L)'
;MESLDGVAFQGGFIFEKIMGSVSIGYLKLQNRNLNKNPSVTFNYFKDSRDLERCVKGISTIEKVIDSKAFAPFRYPNMRMEMLLNLTAKSPVNLLPRHTNTSTSLEQFCRDTVMTIWHYHGGCQVGKVVDHDYKVKGVNCLHVIDGSTFLSSPGTNPQATIMMLGRYIGVKMLRERLAGE
;
A
#
# COMPACT_ATOMS: atom_id res chain seq x y z
N MET A 1 5.71 -16.13 18.85
CA MET A 1 4.82 -16.55 17.74
C MET A 1 4.05 -17.82 18.09
N GLU A 2 4.00 -18.23 19.37
CA GLU A 2 3.47 -19.53 19.84
C GLU A 2 2.10 -19.44 20.52
N SER A 3 1.38 -18.33 20.40
CA SER A 3 0.06 -18.14 21.02
C SER A 3 -1.01 -17.66 20.03
N LEU A 4 -0.85 -17.97 18.75
CA LEU A 4 -1.86 -17.67 17.74
C LEU A 4 -2.72 -18.91 17.54
N ASP A 5 -4.03 -18.73 17.76
CA ASP A 5 -5.05 -19.76 17.63
C ASP A 5 -4.96 -20.42 16.24
N GLY A 6 -4.80 -21.74 16.18
CA GLY A 6 -4.58 -22.49 14.94
C GLY A 6 -5.72 -22.30 13.93
N VAL A 7 -6.92 -21.96 14.40
CA VAL A 7 -8.09 -21.64 13.57
C VAL A 7 -7.90 -20.33 12.79
N ALA A 8 -7.14 -19.36 13.32
CA ALA A 8 -6.92 -18.07 12.68
C ALA A 8 -6.16 -18.16 11.35
N PHE A 9 -5.49 -19.30 11.09
CA PHE A 9 -4.75 -19.57 9.86
C PHE A 9 -5.29 -20.73 9.02
N GLN A 10 -6.44 -21.32 9.39
CA GLN A 10 -7.14 -22.30 8.53
C GLN A 10 -7.97 -21.60 7.45
N GLY A 11 -7.32 -20.74 6.67
CA GLY A 11 -7.95 -19.95 5.60
C GLY A 11 -6.94 -19.24 4.70
N GLY A 12 -7.41 -18.78 3.55
CA GLY A 12 -6.64 -17.94 2.62
C GLY A 12 -7.11 -16.50 2.64
N PHE A 13 -6.24 -15.58 2.23
CA PHE A 13 -6.57 -14.15 2.06
C PHE A 13 -6.55 -13.77 0.58
N ILE A 14 -7.54 -12.99 0.16
CA ILE A 14 -7.51 -12.27 -1.12
C ILE A 14 -7.33 -10.79 -0.78
N PHE A 15 -6.22 -10.20 -1.23
CA PHE A 15 -5.93 -8.79 -1.03
C PHE A 15 -6.28 -7.98 -2.27
N GLU A 16 -6.92 -6.84 -2.06
CA GLU A 16 -7.12 -5.80 -3.05
C GLU A 16 -6.12 -4.67 -2.78
N LYS A 17 -5.35 -4.28 -3.80
CA LYS A 17 -4.49 -3.10 -3.75
C LYS A 17 -5.11 -2.03 -4.66
N ILE A 18 -5.55 -0.93 -4.06
CA ILE A 18 -5.95 0.24 -4.84
C ILE A 18 -4.76 0.78 -5.66
N MET A 19 -4.97 0.95 -6.97
CA MET A 19 -3.98 1.55 -7.85
C MET A 19 -4.02 3.08 -7.76
N GLY A 20 -2.85 3.70 -7.67
CA GLY A 20 -2.68 5.15 -7.80
C GLY A 20 -3.48 5.95 -6.76
N SER A 21 -3.34 5.61 -5.48
CA SER A 21 -4.05 6.29 -4.39
C SER A 21 -3.85 7.80 -4.47
N VAL A 22 -4.94 8.55 -4.37
CA VAL A 22 -4.94 10.02 -4.46
C VAL A 22 -4.77 10.66 -3.09
N SER A 23 -5.22 9.98 -2.05
CA SER A 23 -4.99 10.39 -0.67
C SER A 23 -3.49 10.41 -0.37
N ILE A 24 -3.01 11.56 0.11
CA ILE A 24 -1.62 11.77 0.45
C ILE A 24 -1.49 12.05 1.94
N GLY A 25 -0.41 11.51 2.49
CA GLY A 25 -0.02 11.60 3.87
C GLY A 25 1.03 12.65 4.19
N TYR A 26 1.58 12.54 5.40
CA TYR A 26 2.81 13.21 5.79
C TYR A 26 3.64 12.34 6.73
N LEU A 27 4.93 12.66 6.80
CA LEU A 27 5.89 12.10 7.73
C LEU A 27 6.44 13.24 8.60
N LYS A 28 6.53 13.02 9.91
CA LYS A 28 7.07 14.00 10.87
C LYS A 28 8.02 13.34 11.84
N LEU A 29 9.15 14.00 12.10
CA LEU A 29 10.04 13.61 13.20
C LEU A 29 9.29 13.81 14.52
N GLN A 30 9.37 12.82 15.40
CA GLN A 30 8.81 12.92 16.76
C GLN A 30 9.83 13.45 17.76
N ASN A 31 11.12 13.25 17.48
CA ASN A 31 12.23 13.63 18.32
C ASN A 31 13.52 13.67 17.47
N ARG A 32 14.65 14.04 18.08
CA ARG A 32 15.96 14.14 17.42
C ARG A 32 16.78 12.84 17.44
N ASN A 33 16.28 11.77 18.06
CA ASN A 33 16.98 10.48 18.11
C ASN A 33 16.71 9.68 16.83
N LEU A 34 17.75 9.49 16.03
CA LEU A 34 17.69 8.79 14.74
C LEU A 34 17.23 7.32 14.86
N ASN A 35 17.38 6.69 16.03
CA ASN A 35 16.94 5.31 16.28
C ASN A 35 15.44 5.19 16.58
N LYS A 36 14.71 6.31 16.60
CA LYS A 36 13.26 6.33 16.81
C LYS A 36 12.54 6.58 15.50
N ASN A 37 11.54 5.76 15.21
CA ASN A 37 10.73 5.90 14.00
C ASN A 37 10.04 7.27 13.95
N PRO A 38 9.90 7.87 12.76
CA PRO A 38 9.06 9.04 12.59
C PRO A 38 7.58 8.67 12.72
N SER A 39 6.75 9.68 12.95
CA SER A 39 5.30 9.55 12.80
C SER A 39 4.92 9.61 11.32
N VAL A 40 4.06 8.69 10.89
CA VAL A 40 3.55 8.63 9.52
C VAL A 40 2.02 8.63 9.55
N THR A 41 1.41 9.43 8.69
CA THR A 41 -0.05 9.45 8.50
C THR A 41 -0.31 9.35 7.01
N PHE A 42 -1.05 8.33 6.54
CA PHE A 42 -1.34 8.14 5.11
C PHE A 42 -2.65 8.80 4.65
N ASN A 43 -3.59 9.04 5.57
CA ASN A 43 -4.94 9.52 5.27
C ASN A 43 -5.74 8.59 4.33
N TYR A 44 -5.74 7.28 4.58
CA TYR A 44 -6.50 6.32 3.75
C TYR A 44 -7.95 6.78 3.53
N PHE A 45 -8.41 6.76 2.28
CA PHE A 45 -9.75 7.17 1.86
C PHE A 45 -10.17 8.60 2.25
N LYS A 46 -9.19 9.50 2.45
CA LYS A 46 -9.48 10.94 2.59
C LYS A 46 -10.05 11.52 1.30
N ASP A 47 -9.55 11.07 0.15
CA ASP A 47 -10.16 11.33 -1.16
C ASP A 47 -11.18 10.24 -1.48
N SER A 48 -12.40 10.62 -1.87
CA SER A 48 -13.49 9.66 -2.13
C SER A 48 -13.18 8.70 -3.27
N ARG A 49 -12.35 9.11 -4.24
CA ARG A 49 -11.96 8.26 -5.38
C ARG A 49 -11.23 7.00 -4.94
N ASP A 50 -10.46 7.06 -3.85
CA ASP A 50 -9.79 5.88 -3.31
C ASP A 50 -10.80 4.89 -2.73
N LEU A 51 -11.83 5.39 -2.05
CA LEU A 51 -12.90 4.55 -1.49
C LEU A 51 -13.72 3.92 -2.61
N GLU A 52 -14.11 4.69 -3.62
CA GLU A 52 -14.83 4.20 -4.80
C GLU A 52 -14.05 3.09 -5.52
N ARG A 53 -12.72 3.22 -5.60
CA ARG A 53 -11.83 2.19 -6.16
C ARG A 53 -11.83 0.93 -5.31
N CYS A 54 -11.71 1.06 -3.99
CA CYS A 54 -11.80 -0.08 -3.08
C CYS A 54 -13.14 -0.82 -3.25
N VAL A 55 -14.27 -0.10 -3.25
CA VAL A 55 -15.59 -0.70 -3.46
C VAL A 55 -15.65 -1.49 -4.75
N LYS A 56 -15.19 -0.90 -5.87
CA LYS A 56 -15.12 -1.60 -7.17
C LYS A 56 -14.20 -2.83 -7.13
N GLY A 57 -13.10 -2.75 -6.42
CA GLY A 57 -12.16 -3.86 -6.20
C GLY A 57 -12.80 -5.01 -5.43
N ILE A 58 -13.49 -4.72 -4.32
CA ILE A 58 -14.22 -5.72 -3.53
C ILE A 58 -15.36 -6.34 -4.35
N SER A 59 -16.15 -5.55 -5.10
CA SER A 59 -17.16 -6.08 -6.01
C SER A 59 -16.57 -6.98 -7.11
N THR A 60 -15.31 -6.76 -7.49
CA THR A 60 -14.61 -7.65 -8.43
C THR A 60 -14.22 -8.96 -7.74
N ILE A 61 -13.75 -8.91 -6.49
CA ILE A 61 -13.45 -10.09 -5.68
C ILE A 61 -14.70 -10.94 -5.46
N GLU A 62 -15.85 -10.33 -5.17
CA GLU A 62 -17.15 -11.04 -5.07
C GLU A 62 -17.43 -11.86 -6.33
N LYS A 63 -17.28 -11.27 -7.52
CA LYS A 63 -17.47 -11.97 -8.80
C LYS A 63 -16.45 -13.10 -9.02
N VAL A 64 -15.20 -12.92 -8.56
CA VAL A 64 -14.18 -13.97 -8.64
C VAL A 64 -14.58 -15.15 -7.76
N ILE A 65 -15.02 -14.90 -6.53
CA ILE A 65 -15.45 -15.94 -5.59
C ILE A 65 -16.69 -16.67 -6.13
N ASP A 66 -17.66 -15.96 -6.74
CA ASP A 66 -18.86 -16.58 -7.31
C ASP A 66 -18.64 -17.30 -8.65
N SER A 67 -17.44 -17.20 -9.23
CA SER A 67 -17.13 -17.83 -10.51
C SER A 67 -17.11 -19.36 -10.44
N LYS A 68 -17.32 -20.01 -11.59
CA LYS A 68 -17.21 -21.48 -11.72
C LYS A 68 -15.82 -22.00 -11.33
N ALA A 69 -14.77 -21.25 -11.64
CA ALA A 69 -13.39 -21.63 -11.33
C ALA A 69 -13.13 -21.69 -9.82
N PHE A 70 -13.83 -20.86 -9.04
CA PHE A 70 -13.69 -20.81 -7.59
C PHE A 70 -14.66 -21.76 -6.85
N ALA A 71 -15.58 -22.41 -7.56
CA ALA A 71 -16.56 -23.33 -6.97
C ALA A 71 -15.96 -24.44 -6.09
N PRO A 72 -14.81 -25.06 -6.42
CA PRO A 72 -14.20 -26.08 -5.56
C PRO A 72 -13.70 -25.56 -4.20
N PHE A 73 -13.52 -24.24 -4.05
CA PHE A 73 -12.99 -23.61 -2.85
C PHE A 73 -14.08 -22.94 -2.00
N ARG A 74 -15.35 -22.99 -2.44
CA ARG A 74 -16.48 -22.40 -1.70
C ARG A 74 -17.15 -23.41 -0.80
N TYR A 75 -17.53 -22.96 0.39
CA TYR A 75 -18.42 -23.72 1.26
C TYR A 75 -19.88 -23.47 0.85
N PRO A 76 -20.71 -24.50 0.62
CA PRO A 76 -22.09 -24.35 0.13
C PRO A 76 -22.99 -23.40 0.94
N ASN A 77 -22.73 -23.30 2.26
CA ASN A 77 -23.54 -22.50 3.19
C ASN A 77 -22.89 -21.16 3.53
N MET A 78 -21.81 -20.77 2.85
CA MET A 78 -21.06 -19.55 3.15
C MET A 78 -21.33 -18.49 2.07
N ARG A 79 -22.29 -17.61 2.36
CA ARG A 79 -22.64 -16.47 1.48
C ARG A 79 -21.58 -15.37 1.56
N MET A 80 -21.47 -14.55 0.50
CA MET A 80 -20.53 -13.41 0.47
C MET A 80 -20.71 -12.44 1.64
N GLU A 81 -21.94 -12.13 2.02
CA GLU A 81 -22.23 -11.28 3.19
C GLU A 81 -21.64 -11.86 4.50
N MET A 82 -21.69 -13.19 4.66
CA MET A 82 -21.11 -13.87 5.81
C MET A 82 -19.58 -13.79 5.77
N LEU A 83 -18.97 -13.97 4.59
CA LEU A 83 -17.53 -13.81 4.40
C LEU A 83 -17.05 -12.39 4.76
N LEU A 84 -17.70 -11.37 4.22
CA LEU A 84 -17.36 -9.97 4.51
C LEU A 84 -17.49 -9.67 6.01
N ASN A 85 -18.55 -10.15 6.67
CA ASN A 85 -18.72 -9.99 8.11
C ASN A 85 -17.64 -10.72 8.94
N LEU A 86 -17.23 -11.92 8.52
CA LEU A 86 -16.13 -12.65 9.16
C LEU A 86 -14.80 -11.89 9.00
N THR A 87 -14.52 -11.40 7.79
CA THR A 87 -13.31 -10.60 7.51
C THR A 87 -13.29 -9.29 8.30
N ALA A 88 -14.41 -8.56 8.37
CA ALA A 88 -14.50 -7.29 9.12
C ALA A 88 -14.33 -7.49 10.64
N LYS A 89 -14.69 -8.65 11.17
CA LYS A 89 -14.49 -9.00 12.59
C LYS A 89 -13.07 -9.48 12.91
N SER A 90 -12.34 -9.92 11.89
CA SER A 90 -10.97 -10.44 12.04
C SER A 90 -9.98 -9.32 12.40
N PRO A 91 -8.94 -9.60 13.22
CA PRO A 91 -7.90 -8.63 13.58
C PRO A 91 -6.93 -8.34 12.42
N VAL A 92 -7.47 -7.88 11.28
CA VAL A 92 -6.69 -7.60 10.08
C VAL A 92 -5.90 -6.28 10.20
N ASN A 93 -6.36 -5.36 11.04
CA ASN A 93 -5.70 -4.09 11.33
C ASN A 93 -5.91 -3.66 12.80
N LEU A 94 -5.40 -2.48 13.15
CA LEU A 94 -5.50 -1.88 14.48
C LEU A 94 -6.64 -0.85 14.59
N LEU A 95 -7.58 -0.82 13.64
CA LEU A 95 -8.71 0.11 13.67
C LEU A 95 -9.79 -0.37 14.65
N PRO A 96 -10.58 0.56 15.25
CA PRO A 96 -11.76 0.20 16.02
C PRO A 96 -12.74 -0.61 15.15
N ARG A 97 -13.31 -1.68 15.71
CA ARG A 97 -14.28 -2.54 15.00
C ARG A 97 -15.71 -2.15 15.34
N HIS A 98 -16.57 -2.16 14.33
CA HIS A 98 -18.01 -1.99 14.50
C HIS A 98 -18.66 -3.36 14.71
N THR A 99 -19.37 -3.56 15.81
CA THR A 99 -19.92 -4.88 16.20
C THR A 99 -21.31 -5.16 15.64
N ASN A 100 -22.05 -4.13 15.17
CA ASN A 100 -23.51 -4.19 15.00
C ASN A 100 -24.06 -3.56 13.70
N THR A 101 -23.31 -3.54 12.60
CA THR A 101 -23.78 -2.92 11.35
C THR A 101 -23.89 -3.94 10.22
N SER A 102 -25.02 -3.95 9.52
CA SER A 102 -25.06 -4.37 8.12
C SER A 102 -24.06 -3.49 7.39
N THR A 103 -22.97 -4.07 6.90
CA THR A 103 -21.81 -3.32 6.45
C THR A 103 -21.92 -3.12 4.95
N SER A 104 -22.14 -1.87 4.50
CA SER A 104 -21.99 -1.53 3.08
C SER A 104 -20.56 -1.81 2.62
N LEU A 105 -20.33 -2.01 1.32
CA LEU A 105 -18.97 -2.19 0.81
C LEU A 105 -18.04 -1.00 1.14
N GLU A 106 -18.60 0.20 1.24
CA GLU A 106 -17.85 1.38 1.69
C GLU A 106 -17.39 1.24 3.14
N GLN A 107 -18.28 0.84 4.04
CA GLN A 107 -17.92 0.64 5.44
C GLN A 107 -16.95 -0.53 5.60
N PHE A 108 -17.13 -1.60 4.81
CA PHE A 108 -16.22 -2.74 4.77
C PHE A 108 -14.81 -2.28 4.41
N CYS A 109 -14.67 -1.52 3.31
CA CYS A 109 -13.40 -0.93 2.92
C CYS A 109 -12.77 -0.11 4.05
N ARG A 110 -13.53 0.77 4.71
CA ARG A 110 -13.03 1.60 5.82
C ARG A 110 -12.58 0.79 7.02
N ASP A 111 -13.32 -0.27 7.36
CA ASP A 111 -13.05 -1.07 8.55
C ASP A 111 -11.90 -2.05 8.35
N THR A 112 -11.70 -2.55 7.13
CA THR A 112 -10.67 -3.55 6.84
C THR A 112 -9.42 -2.97 6.18
N VAL A 113 -9.36 -1.67 5.91
CA VAL A 113 -8.20 -1.05 5.24
C VAL A 113 -6.92 -1.32 6.01
N MET A 114 -5.87 -1.64 5.27
CA MET A 114 -4.53 -1.82 5.80
C MET A 114 -3.49 -1.42 4.77
N THR A 115 -2.24 -1.40 5.20
CA THR A 115 -1.12 -1.23 4.27
C THR A 115 -0.88 -2.50 3.47
N ILE A 116 -0.58 -2.36 2.18
CA ILE A 116 0.01 -3.43 1.36
C ILE A 116 1.54 -3.34 1.33
N TRP A 117 2.12 -2.58 2.27
CA TRP A 117 3.57 -2.33 2.44
C TRP A 117 4.27 -1.65 1.26
N HIS A 118 3.52 -1.16 0.27
CA HIS A 118 4.04 -0.47 -0.92
C HIS A 118 3.93 1.06 -0.84
N TYR A 119 4.17 1.63 0.36
CA TYR A 119 4.22 3.07 0.56
C TYR A 119 5.41 3.71 -0.16
N HIS A 120 5.26 4.96 -0.55
CA HIS A 120 6.20 5.71 -1.39
C HIS A 120 5.99 7.22 -1.19
N GLY A 121 6.84 8.03 -1.80
CA GLY A 121 6.78 9.49 -1.70
C GLY A 121 7.51 10.08 -0.49
N GLY A 122 7.45 11.41 -0.34
CA GLY A 122 8.16 12.18 0.68
C GLY A 122 9.35 12.98 0.15
N CYS A 123 10.02 12.48 -0.90
CA CYS A 123 11.16 13.13 -1.55
C CYS A 123 10.97 13.21 -3.08
N GLN A 124 9.78 13.59 -3.51
CA GLN A 124 9.32 13.45 -4.89
C GLN A 124 10.18 14.25 -5.89
N VAL A 125 10.40 13.65 -7.08
CA VAL A 125 10.98 14.33 -8.25
C VAL A 125 10.16 15.58 -8.61
N GLY A 126 10.84 16.68 -8.94
CA GLY A 126 10.25 18.00 -9.22
C GLY A 126 9.95 18.81 -7.96
N LYS A 127 9.74 18.17 -6.80
CA LYS A 127 9.48 18.84 -5.53
C LYS A 127 10.76 18.99 -4.69
N VAL A 128 11.37 17.87 -4.31
CA VAL A 128 12.55 17.83 -3.42
C VAL A 128 13.83 17.54 -4.20
N VAL A 129 13.76 16.57 -5.12
CA VAL A 129 14.85 16.26 -6.05
C VAL A 129 14.52 16.73 -7.46
N ASP A 130 15.53 17.00 -8.29
CA ASP A 130 15.37 17.28 -9.71
C ASP A 130 15.24 15.98 -10.56
N HIS A 131 15.23 16.13 -11.88
CA HIS A 131 15.12 15.01 -12.83
C HIS A 131 16.39 14.14 -12.91
N ASP A 132 17.49 14.59 -12.31
CA ASP A 132 18.71 13.82 -12.10
C ASP A 132 18.78 13.24 -10.68
N TYR A 133 17.69 13.32 -9.92
CA TYR A 133 17.59 12.85 -8.54
C TYR A 133 18.52 13.59 -7.56
N LYS A 134 19.02 14.77 -7.94
CA LYS A 134 19.81 15.65 -7.07
C LYS A 134 18.88 16.43 -6.15
N VAL A 135 19.26 16.57 -4.89
CA VAL A 135 18.51 17.40 -3.94
C VAL A 135 18.64 18.87 -4.37
N LYS A 136 17.49 19.52 -4.57
CA LYS A 136 17.44 20.89 -5.11
C LYS A 136 18.16 21.86 -4.16
N GLY A 137 19.11 22.63 -4.71
CA GLY A 137 19.89 23.61 -3.95
C GLY A 137 21.02 23.02 -3.10
N VAL A 138 21.29 21.71 -3.19
CA VAL A 138 22.36 21.05 -2.45
C VAL A 138 23.30 20.34 -3.42
N ASN A 139 24.58 20.68 -3.36
CA ASN A 139 25.60 20.03 -4.18
C ASN A 139 25.92 18.63 -3.65
N CYS A 140 26.31 17.73 -4.56
CA CYS A 140 26.82 16.40 -4.22
C CYS A 140 25.87 15.51 -3.40
N LEU A 141 24.55 15.76 -3.43
CA LEU A 141 23.56 14.99 -2.69
C LEU A 141 22.43 14.51 -3.61
N HIS A 142 22.13 13.20 -3.57
CA HIS A 142 21.05 12.57 -4.33
C HIS A 142 20.19 11.69 -3.41
N VAL A 143 18.95 11.43 -3.82
CA VAL A 143 18.07 10.45 -3.16
C VAL A 143 17.53 9.49 -4.22
N ILE A 144 17.79 8.19 -4.06
CA ILE A 144 17.42 7.15 -5.02
C ILE A 144 16.74 5.98 -4.30
N ASP A 145 15.45 6.14 -4.01
CA ASP A 145 14.60 5.11 -3.43
C ASP A 145 13.11 5.37 -3.77
N GLY A 146 12.20 4.58 -3.18
CA GLY A 146 10.75 4.73 -3.38
C GLY A 146 10.16 6.07 -2.90
N SER A 147 10.88 6.85 -2.08
CA SER A 147 10.41 8.18 -1.64
C SER A 147 10.32 9.20 -2.78
N THR A 148 10.99 8.91 -3.90
CA THR A 148 11.04 9.77 -5.09
C THR A 148 9.84 9.61 -6.02
N PHE A 149 9.05 8.56 -5.83
CA PHE A 149 7.91 8.26 -6.69
C PHE A 149 6.69 9.15 -6.42
N LEU A 150 6.00 9.54 -7.50
CA LEU A 150 4.69 10.18 -7.44
C LEU A 150 3.55 9.17 -7.24
N SER A 151 3.72 7.96 -7.74
CA SER A 151 2.77 6.85 -7.62
C SER A 151 3.51 5.51 -7.57
N SER A 152 2.94 4.51 -6.90
CA SER A 152 3.51 3.15 -6.84
C SER A 152 3.60 2.53 -8.24
N PRO A 153 4.80 2.13 -8.71
CA PRO A 153 4.95 1.48 -10.01
C PRO A 153 4.48 0.03 -9.96
N GLY A 154 3.56 -0.33 -10.86
CA GLY A 154 2.99 -1.68 -10.96
C GLY A 154 2.28 -2.17 -9.70
N THR A 155 2.05 -3.49 -9.62
CA THR A 155 1.48 -4.11 -8.42
C THR A 155 2.53 -4.19 -7.30
N ASN A 156 3.73 -4.70 -7.62
CA ASN A 156 4.83 -4.88 -6.66
C ASN A 156 6.03 -4.01 -7.09
N PRO A 157 6.40 -2.97 -6.32
CA PRO A 157 7.35 -1.96 -6.77
C PRO A 157 8.83 -2.36 -6.62
N GLN A 158 9.13 -3.50 -5.96
CA GLN A 158 10.51 -3.88 -5.61
C GLN A 158 11.45 -3.91 -6.81
N ALA A 159 11.06 -4.59 -7.90
CA ALA A 159 11.90 -4.71 -9.09
C ALA A 159 12.20 -3.33 -9.70
N THR A 160 11.21 -2.44 -9.73
CA THR A 160 11.38 -1.07 -10.23
C THR A 160 12.34 -0.27 -9.35
N ILE A 161 12.28 -0.41 -8.02
CA ILE A 161 13.19 0.27 -7.09
C ILE A 161 14.62 -0.25 -7.26
N MET A 162 14.81 -1.57 -7.36
CA MET A 162 16.12 -2.17 -7.59
C MET A 162 16.73 -1.70 -8.93
N MET A 163 15.91 -1.67 -9.98
CA MET A 163 16.32 -1.18 -11.29
C MET A 163 16.70 0.30 -11.25
N LEU A 164 15.90 1.14 -10.57
CA LEU A 164 16.17 2.58 -10.41
C LEU A 164 17.56 2.83 -9.79
N GLY A 165 17.89 2.09 -8.72
CA GLY A 165 19.20 2.19 -8.08
C GLY A 165 20.36 1.94 -9.06
N ARG A 166 20.28 0.85 -9.83
CA ARG A 166 21.29 0.55 -10.86
C ARG A 166 21.31 1.59 -11.97
N TYR A 167 20.14 2.01 -12.45
CA TYR A 167 20.00 2.94 -13.57
C TYR A 167 20.68 4.28 -13.26
N ILE A 168 20.40 4.87 -12.10
CA ILE A 168 21.01 6.13 -11.70
C ILE A 168 22.51 5.95 -11.42
N GLY A 169 22.93 4.84 -10.81
CA GLY A 169 24.36 4.56 -10.61
C GLY A 169 25.16 4.51 -11.92
N VAL A 170 24.62 3.87 -12.97
CA VAL A 170 25.25 3.83 -14.30
C VAL A 170 25.23 5.19 -14.97
N LYS A 171 24.14 5.97 -14.83
CA LYS A 171 24.05 7.34 -15.36
C LYS A 171 25.13 8.24 -14.76
N MET A 172 25.28 8.22 -13.42
CA MET A 172 26.30 8.99 -12.71
C MET A 172 27.73 8.60 -13.14
N LEU A 173 27.98 7.31 -13.39
CA LEU A 173 29.28 6.85 -13.88
C LEU A 173 29.59 7.42 -15.27
N ARG A 174 28.61 7.39 -16.18
CA ARG A 174 28.76 7.95 -17.53
C ARG A 174 29.02 9.45 -17.52
N GLU A 175 28.30 10.19 -16.67
CA GLU A 175 28.50 11.64 -16.53
C GLU A 175 29.91 11.98 -16.04
N ARG A 176 30.47 11.17 -15.12
CA ARG A 176 31.85 11.36 -14.66
C ARG A 176 32.87 11.10 -15.77
N LEU A 177 32.72 9.99 -16.50
CA LEU A 177 33.62 9.63 -17.60
C LEU A 177 33.56 10.60 -18.79
N ALA A 178 32.43 11.30 -18.98
CA ALA A 178 32.28 12.29 -20.04
C ALA A 178 32.77 13.70 -19.63
N GLY A 179 33.01 13.92 -18.33
CA GLY A 179 33.56 15.17 -17.79
C GLY A 179 35.08 15.16 -17.62
N GLU A 180 35.72 14.00 -17.85
CA GLU A 180 37.17 13.84 -18.02
C GLU A 180 37.56 14.06 -19.49
#